data_AF-A0A957L6L2-F1
#
_entry.id   AF-A0A957L6L2-F1
#
_cell.length_a   1.000
_cell.length_b   1.000
_cell.length_c   1.000
_cell.angle_alpha   90.00
_cell.angle_beta   90.00
_cell.angle_gamma   90.00
#
_symmetry.space_group_name_H-M   'P 1'
#
loop_
_entity.id
_entity.type
_entity.pdbx_description
1 polymer ?
#
loop_
_entity_poly.entity_id
_entity_poly.type
_entity_poly.pdbx_seq_one_letter_code
_entity_poly.pdbx_strand_id
1 'polypeptide(L)'
;MLRDRFTKGLAAISLVFSFLALVACQPEATVEVTREIEVEVTREQLVEVEVTREVEIVREVEVTRGVETEPVNTVATVRTLAEKMANAMSAAPTPIASDATLLDYPKEWPGNWPETVAPELLELRAGSNGWTCIVDRPDTPGNDPMCLNDVYLEVLLSQYKLVDAPSSGIGFGYMLQGGGPVGSPPHMMVFVPESNASFDTYGTEPGPFPWIMFPETSQQHLMVLVTTPADAVAIDEDKIANAMSAGPEPIAAEATLLDYPEEWPGNWPEAVAPELLELRAGSNGWTCIVDRPDTPGNDPMCLNDVYLEVFMSQYNLVDAPSSGVGFGYMLQGGGPVGSPPHMMVFVPESNASLDAYGTEPGPFPWIMFPETSQQHLMVLAH
;
A
#
# COMPACT_ATOMS: atom_id res chain seq x y z
N MET A 1 -14.00 -63.91 48.13
CA MET A 1 -15.36 -64.38 47.78
C MET A 1 -15.72 -63.77 46.43
N LEU A 2 -15.57 -64.54 45.34
CA LEU A 2 -16.65 -65.06 44.48
C LEU A 2 -17.39 -63.97 43.68
N ARG A 3 -17.16 -63.89 42.34
CA ARG A 3 -18.06 -64.34 41.22
C ARG A 3 -19.19 -63.31 40.93
N ASP A 4 -19.64 -62.98 39.72
CA ASP A 4 -19.44 -63.39 38.33
C ASP A 4 -20.26 -62.42 37.43
N ARG A 5 -19.83 -62.14 36.18
CA ARG A 5 -20.59 -61.72 34.95
C ARG A 5 -21.35 -60.36 34.92
N PHE A 6 -21.58 -59.65 33.80
CA PHE A 6 -21.83 -59.99 32.38
C PHE A 6 -21.53 -58.80 31.41
N THR A 7 -20.88 -59.11 30.27
CA THR A 7 -21.01 -58.60 28.86
C THR A 7 -21.12 -57.12 28.42
N LYS A 8 -20.21 -56.79 27.47
CA LYS A 8 -20.36 -56.17 26.12
C LYS A 8 -20.60 -54.66 25.94
N GLY A 9 -19.69 -54.04 25.17
CA GLY A 9 -19.91 -52.82 24.39
C GLY A 9 -18.60 -52.16 23.91
N LEU A 10 -18.35 -52.19 22.60
CA LEU A 10 -17.22 -51.61 21.82
C LEU A 10 -16.90 -50.14 22.22
N ALA A 11 -15.65 -49.74 22.47
CA ALA A 11 -14.47 -49.54 21.61
C ALA A 11 -14.38 -48.13 20.97
N ALA A 12 -13.44 -47.33 21.49
CA ALA A 12 -12.68 -46.30 20.75
C ALA A 12 -11.42 -45.96 21.58
N ILE A 13 -10.24 -46.38 21.11
CA ILE A 13 -8.94 -46.08 21.73
C ILE A 13 -8.18 -45.17 20.76
N SER A 14 -7.93 -43.94 21.21
CA SER A 14 -6.90 -43.04 20.68
C SER A 14 -5.52 -43.68 20.80
N LEU A 15 -4.68 -43.53 19.77
CA LEU A 15 -3.26 -43.80 19.90
C LEU A 15 -2.45 -42.65 19.30
N VAL A 16 -1.88 -41.87 20.21
CA VAL A 16 -0.70 -41.02 20.04
C VAL A 16 0.52 -41.93 19.99
N PHE A 17 1.44 -41.73 19.05
CA PHE A 17 2.80 -42.24 19.16
C PHE A 17 3.82 -41.21 18.70
N SER A 18 4.61 -40.73 19.67
CA SER A 18 5.91 -40.12 19.48
C SER A 18 6.94 -41.17 19.07
N PHE A 19 7.86 -40.83 18.16
CA PHE A 19 9.15 -41.52 18.06
C PHE A 19 10.30 -40.52 17.85
N LEU A 20 11.22 -40.58 18.82
CA LEU A 20 12.58 -40.03 18.77
C LEU A 20 13.45 -41.08 18.06
N ALA A 21 14.23 -40.70 17.04
CA ALA A 21 15.26 -41.57 16.47
C ALA A 21 16.50 -40.78 16.03
N LEU A 22 17.65 -41.37 16.35
CA LEU A 22 19.01 -40.84 16.28
C LEU A 22 19.47 -40.44 14.86
N VAL A 23 20.23 -39.36 14.83
CA VAL A 23 20.98 -38.85 13.67
C VAL A 23 22.14 -39.77 13.33
N ALA A 24 22.13 -40.34 12.13
CA ALA A 24 23.31 -40.91 11.47
C ALA A 24 23.23 -40.60 9.96
N CYS A 25 24.36 -40.15 9.41
CA CYS A 25 24.59 -39.79 8.00
C CYS A 25 23.94 -40.73 6.97
N GLN A 26 23.30 -40.16 5.94
CA GLN A 26 23.54 -40.34 4.48
C GLN A 26 22.47 -39.56 3.67
N PRO A 27 22.77 -39.11 2.44
CA PRO A 27 21.96 -38.13 1.71
C PRO A 27 20.85 -38.77 0.84
N GLU A 28 19.82 -37.96 0.56
CA GLU A 28 18.77 -38.15 -0.46
C GLU A 28 17.74 -39.27 -0.24
N ALA A 29 16.60 -38.91 0.36
CA ALA A 29 15.34 -39.62 0.18
C ALA A 29 14.20 -38.61 0.04
N THR A 30 13.73 -38.43 -1.20
CA THR A 30 12.47 -37.76 -1.53
C THR A 30 11.31 -38.64 -1.05
N VAL A 31 10.43 -38.07 -0.24
CA VAL A 31 9.20 -38.71 0.24
C VAL A 31 8.09 -38.39 -0.76
N GLU A 32 7.67 -39.38 -1.56
CA GLU A 32 6.44 -39.30 -2.35
C GLU A 32 5.24 -39.63 -1.45
N VAL A 33 4.34 -38.66 -1.30
CA VAL A 33 3.02 -38.87 -0.70
C VAL A 33 2.01 -38.98 -1.83
N THR A 34 1.66 -40.20 -2.23
CA THR A 34 0.51 -40.46 -3.11
C THR A 34 -0.76 -40.46 -2.25
N ARG A 35 -1.62 -39.45 -2.45
CA ARG A 35 -3.03 -39.49 -2.02
C ARG A 35 -3.87 -39.77 -3.26
N GLU A 36 -4.43 -40.98 -3.34
CA GLU A 36 -5.53 -41.29 -4.25
C GLU A 36 -6.79 -40.56 -3.75
N ILE A 37 -7.39 -39.73 -4.59
CA ILE A 37 -8.75 -39.22 -4.40
C ILE A 37 -9.63 -39.99 -5.39
N GLU A 38 -10.37 -40.97 -4.89
CA GLU A 38 -11.47 -41.58 -5.64
C GLU A 38 -12.60 -40.55 -5.78
N VAL A 39 -12.82 -40.06 -7.00
CA VAL A 39 -14.01 -39.27 -7.34
C VAL A 39 -15.01 -40.21 -8.01
N GLU A 40 -16.05 -40.56 -7.26
CA GLU A 40 -17.18 -41.36 -7.73
C GLU A 40 -18.10 -40.47 -8.59
N VAL A 41 -18.03 -40.62 -9.93
CA VAL A 41 -18.90 -39.88 -10.86
C VAL A 41 -20.12 -40.73 -11.19
N THR A 42 -21.26 -40.39 -10.59
CA THR A 42 -22.57 -40.94 -10.97
C THR A 42 -23.04 -40.32 -12.29
N ARG A 43 -23.29 -41.20 -13.25
CA ARG A 43 -23.71 -40.94 -14.63
C ARG A 43 -25.21 -40.62 -14.69
N GLU A 44 -25.61 -39.47 -15.23
CA GLU A 44 -26.83 -39.28 -16.04
C GLU A 44 -27.00 -37.81 -16.50
N GLN A 45 -26.65 -37.52 -17.75
CA GLN A 45 -27.58 -36.93 -18.73
C GLN A 45 -26.87 -36.72 -20.07
N LEU A 46 -27.37 -37.43 -21.07
CA LEU A 46 -27.08 -37.23 -22.48
C LEU A 46 -27.65 -35.88 -22.91
N VAL A 47 -26.81 -35.02 -23.50
CA VAL A 47 -27.27 -34.00 -24.45
C VAL A 47 -26.43 -34.14 -25.70
N GLU A 48 -27.10 -34.56 -26.77
CA GLU A 48 -26.64 -34.53 -28.15
C GLU A 48 -26.18 -33.12 -28.52
N VAL A 49 -24.92 -32.98 -28.96
CA VAL A 49 -24.51 -31.86 -29.78
C VAL A 49 -23.87 -32.42 -31.04
N GLU A 50 -24.68 -32.41 -32.09
CA GLU A 50 -24.31 -32.65 -33.47
C GLU A 50 -23.37 -31.51 -33.93
N VAL A 51 -22.14 -31.83 -34.31
CA VAL A 51 -21.30 -30.91 -35.10
C VAL A 51 -20.83 -31.61 -36.36
N THR A 52 -21.36 -31.09 -37.46
CA THR A 52 -21.05 -31.38 -38.86
C THR A 52 -19.59 -31.11 -39.21
N ARG A 53 -19.04 -32.00 -40.07
CA ARG A 53 -17.81 -31.94 -40.90
C ARG A 53 -17.39 -30.50 -41.31
N GLU A 54 -16.10 -30.17 -41.52
CA GLU A 54 -15.15 -30.71 -42.53
C GLU A 54 -13.67 -30.68 -42.05
N VAL A 55 -12.93 -31.79 -42.14
CA VAL A 55 -11.80 -32.10 -43.09
C VAL A 55 -10.57 -31.19 -42.86
N GLU A 56 -9.44 -31.71 -42.36
CA GLU A 56 -8.44 -32.41 -43.18
C GLU A 56 -7.61 -33.41 -42.33
N ILE A 57 -7.75 -34.71 -42.62
CA ILE A 57 -6.89 -35.76 -42.07
C ILE A 57 -5.91 -36.13 -43.18
N VAL A 58 -4.67 -35.64 -43.08
CA VAL A 58 -3.53 -36.27 -43.76
C VAL A 58 -3.02 -37.36 -42.83
N ARG A 59 -3.19 -38.61 -43.29
CA ARG A 59 -2.56 -39.77 -42.66
C ARG A 59 -1.13 -39.88 -43.16
N GLU A 60 -0.17 -39.90 -42.25
CA GLU A 60 0.91 -40.88 -42.32
C GLU A 60 1.19 -41.39 -40.91
N VAL A 61 1.06 -42.70 -40.77
CA VAL A 61 1.28 -43.46 -39.52
C VAL A 61 2.70 -43.97 -39.59
N GLU A 62 3.59 -43.41 -38.77
CA GLU A 62 4.83 -44.07 -38.37
C GLU A 62 4.80 -44.29 -36.87
N VAL A 63 4.50 -45.53 -36.47
CA VAL A 63 4.59 -45.96 -35.08
C VAL A 63 6.06 -46.13 -34.72
N THR A 64 6.65 -45.11 -34.10
CA THR A 64 7.89 -45.25 -33.33
C THR A 64 7.60 -44.95 -31.87
N ARG A 65 7.98 -45.89 -31.01
CA ARG A 65 7.79 -45.84 -29.56
C ARG A 65 8.77 -44.81 -28.99
N GLY A 66 8.35 -43.54 -28.94
CA GLY A 66 9.02 -42.47 -28.22
C GLY A 66 8.18 -42.07 -27.02
N VAL A 67 8.81 -41.97 -25.85
CA VAL A 67 8.20 -41.35 -24.67
C VAL A 67 8.10 -39.85 -24.99
N GLU A 68 6.93 -39.41 -25.43
CA GLU A 68 6.63 -37.98 -25.55
C GLU A 68 6.33 -37.46 -24.16
N THR A 69 7.27 -36.70 -23.60
CA THR A 69 6.95 -35.72 -22.58
C THR A 69 6.02 -34.69 -23.23
N GLU A 70 4.75 -34.70 -22.84
CA GLU A 70 3.80 -33.64 -23.16
C GLU A 70 4.46 -32.28 -22.92
N PRO A 71 4.49 -31.35 -23.89
CA PRO A 71 4.92 -30.01 -23.61
C PRO A 71 3.91 -29.40 -22.64
N VAL A 72 4.36 -29.02 -21.46
CA VAL A 72 3.59 -28.12 -20.59
C VAL A 72 3.49 -26.79 -21.32
N ASN A 73 2.45 -26.64 -22.14
CA ASN A 73 2.02 -25.37 -22.67
C ASN A 73 1.48 -24.56 -21.48
N THR A 74 2.37 -23.88 -20.76
CA THR A 74 2.00 -22.69 -20.02
C THR A 74 1.62 -21.61 -21.02
N VAL A 75 0.39 -21.68 -21.54
CA VAL A 75 -0.24 -20.54 -22.18
C VAL A 75 -0.43 -19.53 -21.06
N ALA A 76 0.43 -18.51 -21.02
CA ALA A 76 0.18 -17.32 -20.20
C ALA A 76 -1.21 -16.81 -20.58
N THR A 77 -2.17 -16.95 -19.68
CA THR A 77 -3.55 -16.50 -19.90
C THR A 77 -3.51 -14.99 -20.02
N VAL A 78 -3.78 -14.49 -21.24
CA VAL A 78 -3.89 -13.05 -21.50
C VAL A 78 -5.06 -12.51 -20.68
N ARG A 79 -4.78 -11.54 -19.79
CA ARG A 79 -5.81 -10.85 -19.00
C ARG A 79 -6.85 -10.23 -19.94
N THR A 80 -8.12 -10.45 -19.65
CA THR A 80 -9.26 -9.76 -20.27
C THR A 80 -9.22 -8.26 -19.99
N LEU A 81 -9.95 -7.46 -20.79
CA LEU A 81 -10.07 -6.02 -20.53
C LEU A 81 -10.58 -5.72 -19.11
N ALA A 82 -11.59 -6.48 -18.65
CA ALA A 82 -12.14 -6.31 -17.31
C ALA A 82 -11.11 -6.60 -16.21
N GLU A 83 -10.31 -7.65 -16.37
CA GLU A 83 -9.22 -7.98 -15.43
C GLU A 83 -8.13 -6.91 -15.43
N LYS A 84 -7.77 -6.37 -16.60
CA LYS A 84 -6.82 -5.25 -16.70
C LYS A 84 -7.35 -4.00 -16.00
N MET A 85 -8.59 -3.62 -16.25
CA MET A 85 -9.21 -2.46 -15.60
C MET A 85 -9.29 -2.65 -14.08
N ALA A 86 -9.68 -3.83 -13.61
CA ALA A 86 -9.72 -4.15 -12.18
C ALA A 86 -8.33 -4.07 -11.55
N ASN A 87 -7.30 -4.55 -12.26
CA ASN A 87 -5.92 -4.47 -11.82
C ASN A 87 -5.43 -3.01 -11.73
N ALA A 88 -5.64 -2.17 -12.74
CA ALA A 88 -5.29 -0.74 -12.67
C ALA A 88 -6.01 -0.04 -11.51
N MET A 89 -7.31 -0.30 -11.32
CA MET A 89 -8.08 0.31 -10.23
C MET A 89 -7.65 -0.16 -8.83
N SER A 90 -6.96 -1.29 -8.72
CA SER A 90 -6.45 -1.80 -7.44
C SER A 90 -5.23 -1.03 -6.89
N ALA A 91 -4.69 -0.09 -7.68
CA ALA A 91 -3.53 0.71 -7.32
C ALA A 91 -3.79 1.80 -6.29
N ALA A 92 -5.04 2.24 -6.11
CA ALA A 92 -5.41 3.43 -5.33
C ALA A 92 -6.75 3.27 -4.60
N PRO A 93 -7.06 4.16 -3.64
CA PRO A 93 -8.36 4.21 -3.00
C PRO A 93 -9.50 4.28 -4.02
N THR A 94 -10.62 3.63 -3.73
CA THR A 94 -11.77 3.57 -4.65
C THR A 94 -12.23 4.95 -5.13
N PRO A 95 -12.36 5.98 -4.27
CA PRO A 95 -12.75 7.32 -4.70
C PRO A 95 -11.79 7.99 -5.69
N ILE A 96 -10.53 7.55 -5.75
CA ILE A 96 -9.52 8.04 -6.69
C ILE A 96 -9.54 7.19 -7.97
N ALA A 97 -9.58 5.86 -7.83
CA ALA A 97 -9.48 4.95 -8.96
C ALA A 97 -10.76 4.85 -9.83
N SER A 98 -11.95 5.10 -9.26
CA SER A 98 -13.24 4.87 -9.93
C SER A 98 -13.36 5.64 -11.24
N ASP A 99 -12.92 6.90 -11.25
CA ASP A 99 -13.06 7.85 -12.35
C ASP A 99 -11.71 8.25 -12.97
N ALA A 100 -10.64 7.54 -12.63
CA ALA A 100 -9.32 7.72 -13.21
C ALA A 100 -9.24 7.24 -14.67
N THR A 101 -8.35 7.84 -15.44
CA THR A 101 -7.93 7.30 -16.74
C THR A 101 -7.24 5.97 -16.48
N LEU A 102 -7.55 4.93 -17.26
CA LEU A 102 -6.93 3.62 -17.13
C LEU A 102 -6.04 3.34 -18.33
N LEU A 103 -4.77 3.05 -18.08
CA LEU A 103 -3.78 2.77 -19.12
C LEU A 103 -3.19 1.36 -18.97
N ASP A 104 -2.75 0.81 -20.11
CA ASP A 104 -2.10 -0.49 -20.25
C ASP A 104 -0.76 -0.34 -20.97
N TYR A 105 0.13 -1.29 -20.74
CA TYR A 105 1.39 -1.36 -21.46
C TYR A 105 1.18 -2.04 -22.82
N PRO A 106 1.85 -1.56 -23.89
CA PRO A 106 1.89 -2.28 -25.14
C PRO A 106 2.57 -3.64 -24.96
N LYS A 107 2.21 -4.60 -25.81
CA LYS A 107 2.69 -5.99 -25.72
C LYS A 107 4.22 -6.10 -25.68
N GLU A 108 4.90 -5.23 -26.42
CA GLU A 108 6.34 -5.11 -26.41
C GLU A 108 6.71 -3.87 -25.60
N TRP A 109 6.99 -4.07 -24.31
CA TRP A 109 7.39 -3.02 -23.39
C TRP A 109 8.91 -3.08 -23.15
N PRO A 110 9.67 -1.98 -23.34
CA PRO A 110 11.13 -1.99 -23.20
C PRO A 110 11.62 -1.97 -21.74
N GLY A 111 10.72 -1.88 -20.76
CA GLY A 111 11.06 -1.71 -19.35
C GLY A 111 11.39 -0.24 -19.00
N ASN A 112 11.97 -0.04 -17.81
CA ASN A 112 12.32 1.30 -17.32
C ASN A 112 13.65 1.79 -17.91
N TRP A 113 13.77 3.10 -18.10
CA TRP A 113 14.95 3.79 -18.63
C TRP A 113 15.47 3.21 -19.96
N PRO A 114 14.61 3.10 -20.99
CA PRO A 114 15.03 2.57 -22.28
C PRO A 114 16.08 3.46 -22.95
N GLU A 115 16.94 2.86 -23.77
CA GLU A 115 17.94 3.60 -24.55
C GLU A 115 17.27 4.59 -25.53
N THR A 116 16.16 4.17 -26.13
CA THR A 116 15.33 4.96 -27.05
C THR A 116 13.98 5.31 -26.43
N VAL A 117 13.24 6.23 -27.06
CA VAL A 117 11.87 6.57 -26.66
C VAL A 117 11.00 5.31 -26.65
N ALA A 118 10.24 5.10 -25.57
CA ALA A 118 9.30 3.97 -25.46
C ALA A 118 8.07 4.18 -26.36
N PRO A 119 7.32 3.11 -26.69
CA PRO A 119 5.97 3.25 -27.23
C PRO A 119 5.04 3.94 -26.21
N GLU A 120 4.00 4.62 -26.70
CA GLU A 120 2.96 5.20 -25.84
C GLU A 120 2.16 4.10 -25.11
N LEU A 121 1.64 4.45 -23.92
CA LEU A 121 0.71 3.62 -23.18
C LEU A 121 -0.64 3.54 -23.88
N LEU A 122 -1.34 2.44 -23.70
CA LEU A 122 -2.62 2.16 -24.36
C LEU A 122 -3.77 2.56 -23.43
N GLU A 123 -4.67 3.44 -23.90
CA GLU A 123 -5.86 3.79 -23.13
C GLU A 123 -6.86 2.62 -23.10
N LEU A 124 -7.22 2.17 -21.89
CA LEU A 124 -8.30 1.22 -21.65
C LEU A 124 -9.63 1.94 -21.40
N ARG A 125 -9.57 3.10 -20.73
CA ARG A 125 -10.73 3.94 -20.37
C ARG A 125 -10.29 5.38 -20.10
N ALA A 126 -10.96 6.36 -20.70
CA ALA A 126 -10.81 7.76 -20.33
C ALA A 126 -11.38 8.07 -18.93
N GLY A 127 -10.65 8.86 -18.14
CA GLY A 127 -11.07 9.33 -16.82
C GLY A 127 -11.64 10.75 -16.83
N SER A 128 -12.01 11.24 -15.65
CA SER A 128 -12.56 12.59 -15.46
C SER A 128 -12.06 13.33 -14.22
N ASN A 129 -11.14 12.73 -13.44
CA ASN A 129 -10.74 13.25 -12.13
C ASN A 129 -9.26 13.68 -12.00
N GLY A 130 -8.48 13.73 -13.09
CA GLY A 130 -7.06 14.13 -13.06
C GLY A 130 -6.11 13.08 -12.49
N TRP A 131 -6.58 11.83 -12.35
CA TRP A 131 -5.75 10.69 -11.98
C TRP A 131 -5.68 9.67 -13.12
N THR A 132 -4.54 9.01 -13.21
CA THR A 132 -4.26 7.97 -14.21
C THR A 132 -3.77 6.72 -13.50
N CYS A 133 -4.55 5.64 -13.54
CA CYS A 133 -4.14 4.34 -13.05
C CYS A 133 -3.65 3.45 -14.18
N ILE A 134 -2.51 2.80 -13.97
CA ILE A 134 -1.80 1.99 -14.94
C ILE A 134 -1.77 0.56 -14.40
N VAL A 135 -2.04 -0.41 -15.27
CA VAL A 135 -1.96 -1.82 -14.91
C VAL A 135 -0.56 -2.20 -14.41
N ASP A 136 -0.50 -3.33 -13.74
CA ASP A 136 0.70 -4.08 -13.38
C ASP A 136 1.65 -4.27 -14.56
N ARG A 137 2.93 -4.03 -14.29
CA ARG A 137 3.96 -3.94 -15.31
C ARG A 137 4.37 -5.35 -15.78
N PRO A 138 4.47 -5.62 -17.09
CA PRO A 138 4.72 -6.98 -17.58
C PRO A 138 6.12 -7.52 -17.26
N ASP A 139 7.09 -6.66 -16.95
CA ASP A 139 8.49 -7.02 -16.68
C ASP A 139 8.86 -7.01 -15.18
N THR A 140 7.88 -6.97 -14.28
CA THR A 140 8.09 -7.09 -12.82
C THR A 140 7.60 -8.43 -12.27
N PRO A 141 8.24 -8.95 -11.21
CA PRO A 141 7.89 -10.26 -10.65
C PRO A 141 6.63 -10.25 -9.77
N GLY A 142 6.07 -9.08 -9.44
CA GLY A 142 4.93 -8.93 -8.53
C GLY A 142 3.90 -7.95 -9.07
N ASN A 143 2.68 -8.02 -8.52
CA ASN A 143 1.56 -7.17 -8.92
C ASN A 143 1.81 -5.71 -8.51
N ASP A 144 2.16 -4.83 -9.44
CA ASP A 144 2.57 -3.45 -9.14
C ASP A 144 1.83 -2.35 -9.93
N PRO A 145 0.49 -2.40 -10.03
CA PRO A 145 -0.26 -1.31 -10.65
C PRO A 145 -0.07 -0.02 -9.84
N MET A 146 -0.04 1.11 -10.53
CA MET A 146 0.16 2.43 -9.93
C MET A 146 -0.94 3.40 -10.36
N CYS A 147 -1.31 4.35 -9.50
CA CYS A 147 -2.22 5.43 -9.87
C CYS A 147 -1.64 6.79 -9.53
N LEU A 148 -1.53 7.65 -10.53
CA LEU A 148 -0.71 8.86 -10.50
C LEU A 148 -1.59 10.08 -10.76
N ASN A 149 -1.37 11.17 -10.04
CA ASN A 149 -1.88 12.47 -10.47
C ASN A 149 -1.09 12.96 -11.70
N ASP A 150 -1.57 14.02 -12.34
CA ASP A 150 -0.97 14.55 -13.58
C ASP A 150 0.54 14.85 -13.44
N VAL A 151 0.97 15.47 -12.34
CA VAL A 151 2.39 15.79 -12.10
C VAL A 151 3.23 14.51 -11.98
N TYR A 152 2.77 13.52 -11.23
CA TYR A 152 3.52 12.26 -11.08
C TYR A 152 3.49 11.42 -12.35
N LEU A 153 2.42 11.50 -13.15
CA LEU A 153 2.38 10.87 -14.47
C LEU A 153 3.49 11.42 -15.37
N GLU A 154 3.76 12.72 -15.36
CA GLU A 154 4.90 13.29 -16.10
C GLU A 154 6.25 12.76 -15.60
N VAL A 155 6.41 12.58 -14.29
CA VAL A 155 7.60 11.94 -13.71
C VAL A 155 7.77 10.53 -14.29
N LEU A 156 6.70 9.71 -14.31
CA LEU A 156 6.75 8.37 -14.88
C LEU A 156 7.07 8.41 -16.38
N LEU A 157 6.36 9.23 -17.17
CA LEU A 157 6.55 9.32 -18.62
C LEU A 157 7.96 9.81 -18.98
N SER A 158 8.60 10.62 -18.12
CA SER A 158 9.99 11.02 -18.29
C SER A 158 10.97 9.84 -18.20
N GLN A 159 10.67 8.81 -17.38
CA GLN A 159 11.47 7.58 -17.31
C GLN A 159 11.46 6.82 -18.64
N TYR A 160 10.45 7.06 -19.48
CA TYR A 160 10.26 6.45 -20.79
C TYR A 160 10.70 7.35 -21.95
N LYS A 161 11.28 8.52 -21.64
CA LYS A 161 11.68 9.58 -22.59
C LYS A 161 10.52 10.08 -23.47
N LEU A 162 9.29 9.98 -22.96
CA LEU A 162 8.09 10.48 -23.64
C LEU A 162 7.89 11.99 -23.39
N VAL A 163 8.33 12.47 -22.24
CA VAL A 163 8.32 13.88 -21.83
C VAL A 163 9.58 14.21 -21.03
N ASP A 164 9.85 15.49 -20.79
CA ASP A 164 10.86 15.92 -19.83
C ASP A 164 10.33 15.79 -18.40
N ALA A 165 11.21 15.56 -17.42
CA ALA A 165 10.81 15.50 -16.02
C ALA A 165 10.33 16.89 -15.54
N PRO A 166 9.21 16.97 -14.79
CA PRO A 166 8.72 18.25 -14.27
C PRO A 166 9.71 18.86 -13.29
N SER A 167 9.90 20.18 -13.35
CA SER A 167 10.78 20.93 -12.45
C SER A 167 10.05 21.66 -11.32
N SER A 168 8.72 21.54 -11.27
CA SER A 168 7.84 22.20 -10.30
C SER A 168 6.56 21.39 -10.13
N GLY A 169 5.79 21.70 -9.09
CA GLY A 169 4.55 21.00 -8.77
C GLY A 169 4.77 19.86 -7.78
N ILE A 170 3.68 19.45 -7.13
CA ILE A 170 3.69 18.32 -6.19
C ILE A 170 2.99 17.14 -6.88
N GLY A 171 3.69 16.02 -6.98
CA GLY A 171 3.17 14.78 -7.54
C GLY A 171 2.83 13.77 -6.45
N PHE A 172 1.73 13.04 -6.65
CA PHE A 172 1.34 11.90 -5.83
C PHE A 172 1.11 10.67 -6.70
N GLY A 173 1.58 9.52 -6.24
CA GLY A 173 1.28 8.22 -6.83
C GLY A 173 0.95 7.18 -5.76
N TYR A 174 -0.09 6.38 -5.95
CA TYR A 174 -0.39 5.22 -5.12
C TYR A 174 0.12 3.95 -5.77
N MET A 175 0.61 3.01 -4.95
CA MET A 175 0.87 1.62 -5.32
C MET A 175 0.33 0.73 -4.19
N LEU A 176 -1.00 0.64 -4.05
CA LEU A 176 -1.65 -0.06 -2.93
C LEU A 176 -1.48 -1.59 -2.97
N GLN A 177 -1.06 -2.16 -4.09
CA GLN A 177 -0.68 -3.58 -4.18
C GLN A 177 0.78 -3.82 -3.76
N GLY A 178 1.54 -2.75 -3.52
CA GLY A 178 2.99 -2.79 -3.32
C GLY A 178 3.73 -3.08 -4.63
N GLY A 179 4.84 -3.81 -4.52
CA GLY A 179 5.63 -4.25 -5.66
C GLY A 179 6.66 -3.22 -6.13
N GLY A 180 6.80 -3.09 -7.45
CA GLY A 180 7.86 -2.30 -8.07
C GLY A 180 9.23 -3.02 -8.06
N PRO A 181 10.30 -2.35 -8.54
CA PRO A 181 11.61 -2.96 -8.73
C PRO A 181 12.28 -3.44 -7.44
N VAL A 182 11.83 -2.94 -6.28
CA VAL A 182 12.38 -3.26 -4.96
C VAL A 182 11.44 -4.10 -4.09
N GLY A 183 10.25 -4.47 -4.59
CA GLY A 183 9.28 -5.28 -3.85
C GLY A 183 8.73 -4.61 -2.59
N SER A 184 8.36 -3.32 -2.70
CA SER A 184 7.87 -2.51 -1.57
C SER A 184 6.51 -2.98 -1.05
N PRO A 185 6.18 -2.76 0.23
CA PRO A 185 4.81 -2.82 0.72
C PRO A 185 3.93 -1.74 0.05
N PRO A 186 2.61 -1.73 0.28
CA PRO A 186 1.75 -0.64 -0.19
C PRO A 186 2.31 0.72 0.23
N HIS A 187 2.41 1.65 -0.72
CA HIS A 187 3.06 2.93 -0.48
C HIS A 187 2.49 4.03 -1.38
N MET A 188 2.76 5.26 -0.97
CA MET A 188 2.60 6.46 -1.75
C MET A 188 3.97 6.96 -2.19
N MET A 189 4.03 7.40 -3.43
CA MET A 189 5.16 8.15 -3.96
C MET A 189 4.83 9.64 -3.92
N VAL A 190 5.74 10.43 -3.36
CA VAL A 190 5.58 11.88 -3.20
C VAL A 190 6.74 12.59 -3.89
N PHE A 191 6.43 13.32 -4.95
CA PHE A 191 7.40 14.07 -5.76
C PHE A 191 7.28 15.56 -5.48
N VAL A 192 8.36 16.20 -5.04
CA VAL A 192 8.38 17.63 -4.66
C VAL A 192 9.75 18.22 -5.03
N PRO A 193 9.99 18.55 -6.31
CA PRO A 193 11.33 18.91 -6.81
C PRO A 193 11.85 20.21 -6.19
N GLU A 194 10.95 21.11 -5.79
CA GLU A 194 11.27 22.35 -5.09
C GLU A 194 11.77 22.12 -3.65
N SER A 195 11.44 20.97 -3.04
CA SER A 195 11.86 20.57 -1.70
C SER A 195 12.97 19.51 -1.70
N ASN A 196 13.67 19.29 -2.82
CA ASN A 196 14.71 18.26 -2.91
C ASN A 196 15.79 18.40 -1.83
N ALA A 197 16.20 19.63 -1.48
CA ALA A 197 17.17 19.85 -0.40
C ALA A 197 16.66 19.38 0.98
N SER A 198 15.34 19.46 1.21
CA SER A 198 14.70 18.96 2.43
C SER A 198 14.50 17.44 2.39
N PHE A 199 14.36 16.85 1.20
CA PHE A 199 14.31 15.40 1.03
C PHE A 199 15.62 14.74 1.46
N ASP A 200 16.78 15.38 1.28
CA ASP A 200 18.11 14.85 1.66
C ASP A 200 18.24 14.49 3.16
N THR A 201 17.27 14.88 3.99
CA THR A 201 17.19 14.48 5.41
C THR A 201 16.66 13.06 5.62
N TYR A 202 16.01 12.47 4.61
CA TYR A 202 15.50 11.11 4.63
C TYR A 202 16.55 10.10 4.16
N GLY A 203 16.46 8.87 4.69
CA GLY A 203 17.32 7.78 4.25
C GLY A 203 17.00 7.31 2.82
N THR A 204 17.93 6.62 2.19
CA THR A 204 17.76 6.00 0.85
C THR A 204 17.47 4.50 0.92
N GLU A 205 17.50 3.93 2.12
CA GLU A 205 17.29 2.50 2.34
C GLU A 205 15.80 2.18 2.41
N PRO A 206 15.30 1.23 1.60
CA PRO A 206 13.91 0.81 1.66
C PRO A 206 13.52 0.30 3.04
N GLY A 207 12.38 0.76 3.54
CA GLY A 207 11.88 0.38 4.86
C GLY A 207 10.48 0.93 5.14
N PRO A 208 10.00 0.77 6.38
CA PRO A 208 8.68 1.27 6.78
C PRO A 208 8.64 2.79 6.98
N PHE A 209 9.80 3.42 7.19
CA PHE A 209 9.93 4.88 7.31
C PHE A 209 10.00 5.52 5.93
N PRO A 210 9.59 6.79 5.77
CA PRO A 210 9.78 7.49 4.52
C PRO A 210 11.24 7.47 4.07
N TRP A 211 11.45 7.13 2.81
CA TRP A 211 12.80 7.00 2.23
C TRP A 211 12.82 7.50 0.79
N ILE A 212 14.00 7.90 0.31
CA ILE A 212 14.20 8.49 -1.01
C ILE A 212 14.47 7.40 -2.04
N MET A 213 13.63 7.33 -3.08
CA MET A 213 13.93 6.58 -4.29
C MET A 213 14.53 7.51 -5.36
N PHE A 214 15.52 6.97 -6.08
CA PHE A 214 16.32 7.69 -7.10
C PHE A 214 16.96 8.99 -6.58
N PRO A 215 17.74 8.92 -5.48
CA PRO A 215 18.42 10.08 -4.94
C PRO A 215 19.35 10.72 -5.98
N GLU A 216 19.52 12.04 -5.91
CA GLU A 216 20.39 12.82 -6.80
C GLU A 216 19.94 12.80 -8.28
N THR A 217 18.67 12.52 -8.55
CA THR A 217 18.08 12.56 -9.90
C THR A 217 16.93 13.55 -9.98
N SER A 218 16.55 13.96 -11.19
CA SER A 218 15.34 14.77 -11.41
C SER A 218 14.03 14.01 -11.15
N GLN A 219 14.12 12.71 -10.88
CA GLN A 219 12.98 11.82 -10.60
C GLN A 219 12.95 11.41 -9.12
N GLN A 220 13.76 12.06 -8.28
CA GLN A 220 13.80 11.82 -6.84
C GLN A 220 12.42 11.97 -6.22
N HIS A 221 11.99 10.97 -5.46
CA HIS A 221 10.70 11.01 -4.77
C HIS A 221 10.78 10.25 -3.45
N LEU A 222 9.89 10.63 -2.53
CA LEU A 222 9.73 9.94 -1.26
C LEU A 222 8.77 8.76 -1.41
N MET A 223 9.15 7.67 -0.79
CA MET A 223 8.38 6.45 -0.65
C MET A 223 7.80 6.44 0.76
N VAL A 224 6.50 6.64 0.89
CA VAL A 224 5.79 6.78 2.16
C VAL A 224 4.90 5.56 2.36
N LEU A 225 5.06 4.87 3.48
CA LEU A 225 4.27 3.67 3.78
C LEU A 225 2.78 4.01 3.82
N VAL A 226 1.98 3.22 3.11
CA VAL A 226 0.53 3.28 3.19
C VAL A 226 0.05 1.95 3.74
N THR A 227 -0.89 1.99 4.67
CA THR A 227 -1.44 0.76 5.24
C THR A 227 -2.94 0.87 5.40
N THR A 228 -3.61 -0.27 5.34
CA THR A 228 -4.98 -0.36 5.81
C THR A 228 -5.02 0.02 7.28
N PRO A 229 -5.88 0.97 7.67
CA PRO A 229 -6.10 1.31 9.07
C PRO A 229 -6.38 0.08 9.92
N ALA A 230 -5.86 0.08 11.14
CA ALA A 230 -6.24 -0.91 12.15
C ALA A 230 -7.72 -0.74 12.54
N ASP A 231 -8.31 -1.78 13.13
CA ASP A 231 -9.67 -1.72 13.66
C ASP A 231 -9.82 -0.52 14.62
N ALA A 232 -11.03 0.03 14.67
CA ALA A 232 -11.30 1.20 15.49
C ALA A 232 -10.99 0.93 16.97
N VAL A 233 -10.13 1.76 17.57
CA VAL A 233 -9.76 1.67 18.98
C VAL A 233 -10.61 2.65 19.78
N ALA A 234 -11.28 2.17 20.84
CA ALA A 234 -12.07 3.02 21.71
C ALA A 234 -11.20 4.07 22.42
N ILE A 235 -11.75 5.27 22.62
CA ILE A 235 -11.06 6.48 23.10
C ILE A 235 -10.57 6.36 24.56
N ASP A 236 -11.25 5.57 25.39
CA ASP A 236 -11.18 5.66 26.85
C ASP A 236 -10.62 4.42 27.59
N GLU A 237 -10.38 3.30 26.91
CA GLU A 237 -9.96 2.06 27.59
C GLU A 237 -8.45 1.79 27.54
N ASP A 238 -7.73 2.29 26.52
CA ASP A 238 -6.28 2.10 26.38
C ASP A 238 -5.61 3.24 25.58
N LYS A 239 -5.05 4.23 26.29
CA LYS A 239 -4.34 5.37 25.69
C LYS A 239 -3.15 4.95 24.82
N ILE A 240 -2.44 3.88 25.21
CA ILE A 240 -1.29 3.41 24.43
C ILE A 240 -1.81 2.82 23.11
N ALA A 241 -2.82 1.94 23.17
CA ALA A 241 -3.41 1.39 21.95
C ALA A 241 -4.00 2.47 21.04
N ASN A 242 -4.63 3.49 21.63
CA ASN A 242 -5.18 4.61 20.90
C ASN A 242 -4.10 5.41 20.16
N ALA A 243 -3.02 5.84 20.83
CA ALA A 243 -1.91 6.51 20.16
C ALA A 243 -1.26 5.62 19.07
N MET A 244 -1.09 4.33 19.35
CA MET A 244 -0.54 3.36 18.39
C MET A 244 -1.40 3.20 17.13
N SER A 245 -2.72 3.39 17.25
CA SER A 245 -3.68 3.26 16.14
C SER A 245 -3.62 4.40 15.13
N ALA A 246 -2.89 5.47 15.44
CA ALA A 246 -2.78 6.65 14.60
C ALA A 246 -1.96 6.45 13.31
N GLY A 247 -1.00 5.52 13.32
CA GLY A 247 -0.04 5.33 12.24
C GLY A 247 0.25 3.85 11.96
N PRO A 248 1.07 3.56 10.92
CA PRO A 248 1.43 2.20 10.59
C PRO A 248 2.15 1.49 11.75
N GLU A 249 1.83 0.22 11.99
CA GLU A 249 2.41 -0.56 13.09
C GLU A 249 3.95 -0.50 13.17
N PRO A 250 4.72 -0.64 12.08
CA PRO A 250 6.18 -0.58 12.16
C PRO A 250 6.73 0.79 12.57
N ILE A 251 5.95 1.86 12.38
CA ILE A 251 6.30 3.22 12.81
C ILE A 251 5.84 3.42 14.26
N ALA A 252 4.58 3.11 14.56
CA ALA A 252 4.01 3.34 15.88
C ALA A 252 4.70 2.51 16.97
N ALA A 253 5.16 1.29 16.66
CA ALA A 253 5.75 0.36 17.63
C ALA A 253 6.91 0.96 18.45
N GLU A 254 7.75 1.77 17.79
CA GLU A 254 8.95 2.38 18.39
C GLU A 254 8.84 3.92 18.51
N ALA A 255 7.64 4.47 18.30
CA ALA A 255 7.38 5.90 18.42
C ALA A 255 7.26 6.35 19.87
N THR A 256 7.59 7.62 20.12
CA THR A 256 7.25 8.30 21.38
C THR A 256 5.73 8.40 21.46
N LEU A 257 5.14 8.07 22.62
CA LEU A 257 3.69 8.17 22.83
C LEU A 257 3.39 9.30 23.80
N LEU A 258 2.54 10.23 23.38
CA LEU A 258 2.17 11.41 24.14
C LEU A 258 0.66 11.47 24.41
N ASP A 259 0.32 12.03 25.57
CA ASP A 259 -1.04 12.25 26.07
C ASP A 259 -1.30 13.73 26.34
N TYR A 260 -2.55 14.13 26.28
CA TYR A 260 -2.96 15.47 26.66
C TYR A 260 -3.07 15.58 28.19
N PRO A 261 -2.65 16.69 28.80
CA PRO A 261 -2.95 16.95 30.21
C PRO A 261 -4.46 17.10 30.42
N GLU A 262 -4.91 16.87 31.66
CA GLU A 262 -6.35 16.92 32.03
C GLU A 262 -7.00 18.25 31.66
N GLU A 263 -6.27 19.36 31.84
CA GLU A 263 -6.68 20.69 31.40
C GLU A 263 -6.02 21.04 30.06
N TRP A 264 -6.63 20.62 28.95
CA TRP A 264 -6.23 21.02 27.61
C TRP A 264 -7.00 22.27 27.16
N PRO A 265 -6.33 23.34 26.66
CA PRO A 265 -7.01 24.58 26.30
C PRO A 265 -7.79 24.50 24.98
N GLY A 266 -7.76 23.35 24.30
CA GLY A 266 -8.36 23.14 22.99
C GLY A 266 -7.56 23.81 21.87
N ASN A 267 -8.20 23.96 20.70
CA ASN A 267 -7.54 24.50 19.52
C ASN A 267 -7.18 25.99 19.65
N TRP A 268 -5.97 26.32 19.23
CA TRP A 268 -5.50 27.67 18.93
C TRP A 268 -5.63 28.61 20.14
N PRO A 269 -5.02 28.24 21.29
CA PRO A 269 -5.15 29.02 22.50
C PRO A 269 -4.47 30.40 22.38
N GLU A 270 -5.02 31.40 23.05
CA GLU A 270 -4.41 32.75 23.14
C GLU A 270 -3.10 32.74 23.95
N ALA A 271 -2.95 31.79 24.88
CA ALA A 271 -1.77 31.60 25.70
C ALA A 271 -1.03 30.32 25.29
N VAL A 272 0.21 30.18 25.74
CA VAL A 272 0.99 28.95 25.58
C VAL A 272 0.29 27.80 26.30
N ALA A 273 0.05 26.70 25.60
CA ALA A 273 -0.54 25.49 26.18
C ALA A 273 0.42 24.80 27.17
N PRO A 274 -0.08 23.95 28.08
CA PRO A 274 0.78 23.02 28.80
C PRO A 274 1.48 22.04 27.84
N GLU A 275 2.63 21.51 28.26
CA GLU A 275 3.32 20.44 27.52
C GLU A 275 2.49 19.14 27.53
N LEU A 276 2.64 18.34 26.48
CA LEU A 276 2.08 16.98 26.44
C LEU A 276 2.79 16.05 27.44
N LEU A 277 2.07 15.04 27.90
CA LEU A 277 2.55 14.07 28.87
C LEU A 277 3.13 12.86 28.16
N GLU A 278 4.38 12.49 28.46
CA GLU A 278 4.97 11.27 27.90
C GLU A 278 4.35 10.02 28.55
N LEU A 279 3.74 9.16 27.72
CA LEU A 279 3.29 7.83 28.10
C LEU A 279 4.39 6.78 27.90
N ARG A 280 5.19 6.94 26.84
CA ARG A 280 6.27 6.03 26.45
C ARG A 280 7.33 6.77 25.64
N ALA A 281 8.59 6.65 26.01
CA ALA A 281 9.70 7.11 25.18
C ALA A 281 9.83 6.26 23.90
N GLY A 282 10.11 6.90 22.76
CA GLY A 282 10.40 6.26 21.47
C GLY A 282 11.88 6.28 21.09
N SER A 283 12.19 5.66 19.95
CA SER A 283 13.56 5.59 19.42
C SER A 283 13.69 5.80 17.90
N ASN A 284 12.60 6.15 17.21
CA ASN A 284 12.58 6.18 15.75
C ASN A 284 12.28 7.56 15.11
N GLY A 285 12.24 8.65 15.88
CA GLY A 285 11.95 10.00 15.35
C GLY A 285 10.49 10.22 14.95
N TRP A 286 9.58 9.37 15.45
CA TRP A 286 8.15 9.55 15.33
C TRP A 286 7.51 9.70 16.70
N THR A 287 6.44 10.48 16.73
CA THR A 287 5.64 10.74 17.91
C THR A 287 4.18 10.49 17.60
N CYS A 288 3.57 9.51 18.28
CA CYS A 288 2.13 9.29 18.21
C CYS A 288 1.43 9.89 19.44
N ILE A 289 0.38 10.65 19.20
CA ILE A 289 -0.39 11.38 20.19
C ILE A 289 -1.78 10.73 20.24
N VAL A 290 -2.27 10.51 21.46
CA VAL A 290 -3.63 9.99 21.70
C VAL A 290 -4.71 10.88 21.10
N ASP A 291 -5.93 10.37 21.11
CA ASP A 291 -7.14 11.10 20.76
C ASP A 291 -7.29 12.39 21.59
N ARG A 292 -7.83 13.40 20.93
CA ARG A 292 -7.90 14.74 21.48
C ARG A 292 -9.15 14.87 22.36
N PRO A 293 -9.02 15.28 23.64
CA PRO A 293 -10.15 15.24 24.58
C PRO A 293 -11.29 16.22 24.26
N ASP A 294 -11.06 17.22 23.41
CA ASP A 294 -12.06 18.23 23.01
C ASP A 294 -12.64 18.03 21.60
N THR A 295 -12.45 16.86 20.99
CA THR A 295 -13.15 16.48 19.75
C THR A 295 -14.19 15.39 19.97
N PRO A 296 -15.23 15.34 19.10
CA PRO A 296 -16.22 14.26 19.12
C PRO A 296 -15.75 12.99 18.40
N GLY A 297 -14.64 13.03 17.66
CA GLY A 297 -14.08 11.93 16.88
C GLY A 297 -12.95 11.21 17.62
N ASN A 298 -12.52 10.07 17.09
CA ASN A 298 -11.29 9.40 17.51
C ASN A 298 -10.16 9.84 16.56
N ASP A 299 -9.36 10.79 17.01
CA ASP A 299 -8.46 11.59 16.20
C ASP A 299 -6.96 11.45 16.59
N PRO A 300 -6.45 10.25 16.97
CA PRO A 300 -5.04 10.11 17.31
C PRO A 300 -4.19 10.32 16.05
N MET A 301 -3.01 10.91 16.24
CA MET A 301 -2.11 11.26 15.14
C MET A 301 -0.69 10.75 15.38
N CYS A 302 0.01 10.31 14.34
CA CYS A 302 1.41 9.93 14.43
C CYS A 302 2.26 10.73 13.47
N LEU A 303 3.20 11.50 14.00
CA LEU A 303 3.90 12.59 13.33
C LEU A 303 5.40 12.31 13.31
N ASN A 304 6.07 12.59 12.20
CA ASN A 304 7.52 12.70 12.22
C ASN A 304 7.95 14.01 12.92
N ASP A 305 9.23 14.15 13.23
CA ASP A 305 9.74 15.31 13.97
C ASP A 305 9.36 16.67 13.34
N VAL A 306 9.44 16.80 12.01
CA VAL A 306 9.07 18.04 11.30
C VAL A 306 7.57 18.35 11.47
N TYR A 307 6.71 17.35 11.31
CA TYR A 307 5.27 17.57 11.46
C TYR A 307 4.86 17.77 12.92
N LEU A 308 5.60 17.17 13.87
CA LEU A 308 5.42 17.44 15.29
C LEU A 308 5.64 18.93 15.61
N GLU A 309 6.65 19.58 15.02
CA GLU A 309 6.85 21.03 15.17
C GLU A 309 5.67 21.83 14.59
N VAL A 310 5.14 21.44 13.43
CA VAL A 310 3.92 22.06 12.86
C VAL A 310 2.76 21.93 13.85
N PHE A 311 2.52 20.74 14.39
CA PHE A 311 1.47 20.50 15.37
C PHE A 311 1.68 21.32 16.65
N MET A 312 2.87 21.30 17.23
CA MET A 312 3.20 22.03 18.46
C MET A 312 3.09 23.55 18.30
N SER A 313 3.32 24.08 17.09
CA SER A 313 3.13 25.50 16.78
C SER A 313 1.67 25.96 16.92
N GLN A 314 0.69 25.06 16.77
CA GLN A 314 -0.73 25.37 16.98
C GLN A 314 -1.04 25.77 18.43
N TYR A 315 -0.14 25.44 19.35
CA TYR A 315 -0.30 25.62 20.78
C TYR A 315 0.70 26.64 21.38
N ASN A 316 1.38 27.39 20.52
CA ASN A 316 2.44 28.35 20.88
C ASN A 316 3.59 27.71 21.70
N LEU A 317 3.81 26.40 21.55
CA LEU A 317 4.90 25.69 22.21
C LEU A 317 6.23 25.87 21.48
N VAL A 318 6.17 26.00 20.14
CA VAL A 318 7.30 26.27 19.25
C VAL A 318 6.84 27.17 18.09
N ASP A 319 7.79 27.75 17.35
CA ASP A 319 7.49 28.41 16.09
C ASP A 319 7.24 27.37 14.97
N ALA A 320 6.36 27.69 14.02
CA ALA A 320 6.13 26.81 12.87
C ALA A 320 7.41 26.70 12.01
N PRO A 321 7.80 25.49 11.56
CA PRO A 321 8.99 25.33 10.74
C PRO A 321 8.81 26.00 9.37
N SER A 322 9.88 26.65 8.88
CA SER A 322 9.88 27.32 7.56
C SER A 322 10.54 26.50 6.44
N SER A 323 11.02 25.31 6.77
CA SER A 323 11.74 24.39 5.86
C SER A 323 11.57 22.96 6.34
N GLY A 324 11.92 22.00 5.50
CA GLY A 324 11.75 20.57 5.80
C GLY A 324 10.43 20.04 5.25
N VAL A 325 10.36 18.73 5.10
CA VAL A 325 9.14 18.04 4.66
C VAL A 325 8.62 17.19 5.81
N GLY A 326 7.38 17.42 6.22
CA GLY A 326 6.75 16.73 7.34
C GLY A 326 5.70 15.74 6.87
N PHE A 327 5.59 14.62 7.58
CA PHE A 327 4.53 13.63 7.41
C PHE A 327 3.83 13.36 8.73
N GLY A 328 2.50 13.28 8.68
CA GLY A 328 1.67 12.78 9.75
C GLY A 328 0.67 11.75 9.25
N TYR A 329 0.28 10.83 10.11
CA TYR A 329 -0.82 9.88 9.89
C TYR A 329 -1.95 10.18 10.86
N MET A 330 -3.19 10.04 10.39
CA MET A 330 -4.40 9.96 11.20
C MET A 330 -5.24 8.78 10.69
N LEU A 331 -4.79 7.56 10.98
CA LEU A 331 -5.39 6.35 10.40
C LEU A 331 -6.73 5.95 11.01
N GLN A 332 -7.10 6.47 12.18
CA GLN A 332 -8.47 6.38 12.69
C GLN A 332 -9.43 7.38 12.01
N GLY A 333 -8.87 8.28 11.18
CA GLY A 333 -9.60 9.39 10.58
C GLY A 333 -9.82 10.53 11.58
N GLY A 334 -10.95 11.19 11.44
CA GLY A 334 -11.40 12.21 12.39
C GLY A 334 -10.80 13.59 12.15
N GLY A 335 -10.51 14.29 13.24
CA GLY A 335 -10.10 15.69 13.29
C GLY A 335 -11.30 16.64 13.26
N PRO A 336 -11.06 17.97 13.23
CA PRO A 336 -12.13 18.98 13.30
C PRO A 336 -13.15 18.90 12.16
N VAL A 337 -12.82 18.21 11.07
CA VAL A 337 -13.65 18.05 9.87
C VAL A 337 -14.21 16.63 9.68
N GLY A 338 -13.90 15.67 10.56
CA GLY A 338 -14.39 14.29 10.48
C GLY A 338 -13.90 13.54 9.23
N SER A 339 -12.60 13.66 8.92
CA SER A 339 -11.98 13.08 7.73
C SER A 339 -11.93 11.54 7.76
N PRO A 340 -11.91 10.86 6.60
CA PRO A 340 -11.49 9.46 6.55
C PRO A 340 -10.00 9.32 6.94
N PRO A 341 -9.49 8.09 7.10
CA PRO A 341 -8.07 7.82 7.31
C PRO A 341 -7.19 8.53 6.27
N HIS A 342 -6.26 9.36 6.73
CA HIS A 342 -5.48 10.22 5.85
C HIS A 342 -4.05 10.40 6.37
N MET A 343 -3.21 10.88 5.46
CA MET A 343 -1.88 11.39 5.71
C MET A 343 -1.91 12.91 5.59
N MET A 344 -1.05 13.55 6.36
CA MET A 344 -0.80 14.98 6.29
C MET A 344 0.62 15.20 5.74
N VAL A 345 0.74 16.07 4.73
CA VAL A 345 2.02 16.36 4.07
C VAL A 345 2.30 17.85 4.14
N PHE A 346 3.35 18.22 4.86
CA PHE A 346 3.80 19.59 5.05
C PHE A 346 5.03 19.88 4.18
N VAL A 347 4.95 20.88 3.30
CA VAL A 347 5.98 21.23 2.30
C VAL A 347 6.07 22.75 2.12
N PRO A 348 6.58 23.50 3.12
CA PRO A 348 6.52 24.97 3.15
C PRO A 348 7.31 25.62 2.00
N GLU A 349 8.34 24.94 1.50
CA GLU A 349 9.15 25.39 0.36
C GLU A 349 8.40 25.28 -0.98
N SER A 350 7.31 24.51 -1.03
CA SER A 350 6.47 24.28 -2.20
C SER A 350 5.10 24.93 -2.09
N ASN A 351 4.94 25.95 -1.24
CA ASN A 351 3.66 26.63 -1.05
C ASN A 351 3.06 27.17 -2.36
N ALA A 352 3.87 27.63 -3.31
CA ALA A 352 3.37 28.06 -4.62
C ALA A 352 2.78 26.89 -5.43
N SER A 353 3.35 25.69 -5.31
CA SER A 353 2.82 24.47 -5.95
C SER A 353 1.56 23.93 -5.26
N LEU A 354 1.28 24.36 -4.02
CA LEU A 354 0.03 24.01 -3.35
C LEU A 354 -1.18 24.69 -3.99
N ASP A 355 -1.03 25.82 -4.69
CA ASP A 355 -2.13 26.52 -5.37
C ASP A 355 -2.86 25.67 -6.42
N ALA A 356 -2.27 24.55 -6.85
CA ALA A 356 -2.90 23.57 -7.74
C ALA A 356 -3.99 22.73 -7.05
N TYR A 357 -4.06 22.75 -5.70
CA TYR A 357 -4.98 21.95 -4.90
C TYR A 357 -6.12 22.80 -4.34
N GLY A 358 -7.30 22.16 -4.21
CA GLY A 358 -8.46 22.81 -3.58
C GLY A 358 -8.35 22.84 -2.07
N THR A 359 -9.18 23.65 -1.41
CA THR A 359 -9.29 23.72 0.06
C THR A 359 -10.50 22.96 0.61
N GLU A 360 -11.34 22.42 -0.28
CA GLU A 360 -12.55 21.70 0.10
C GLU A 360 -12.21 20.25 0.46
N PRO A 361 -12.62 19.76 1.64
CA PRO A 361 -12.41 18.37 2.02
C PRO A 361 -13.03 17.40 1.01
N GLY A 362 -12.26 16.37 0.65
CA GLY A 362 -12.68 15.37 -0.31
C GLY A 362 -11.71 14.20 -0.41
N PRO A 363 -11.95 13.28 -1.36
CA PRO A 363 -11.10 12.12 -1.55
C PRO A 363 -9.77 12.45 -2.25
N PHE A 364 -9.69 13.60 -2.93
CA PHE A 364 -8.48 14.07 -3.60
C PHE A 364 -7.63 14.89 -2.63
N PRO A 365 -6.31 15.01 -2.86
CA PRO A 365 -5.48 15.87 -2.04
C PRO A 365 -6.03 17.30 -1.98
N TRP A 366 -6.11 17.85 -0.77
CA TRP A 366 -6.66 19.19 -0.53
C TRP A 366 -5.87 19.91 0.57
N ILE A 367 -5.94 21.23 0.60
CA ILE A 367 -5.17 22.08 1.50
C ILE A 367 -5.96 22.33 2.79
N MET A 368 -5.40 21.94 3.93
CA MET A 368 -5.86 22.37 5.24
C MET A 368 -5.06 23.60 5.71
N PHE A 369 -5.74 24.52 6.38
CA PHE A 369 -5.21 25.80 6.86
C PHE A 369 -4.50 26.63 5.78
N PRO A 370 -5.18 26.92 4.64
CA PRO A 370 -4.60 27.71 3.57
C PRO A 370 -4.17 29.10 4.06
N GLU A 371 -3.10 29.62 3.47
CA GLU A 371 -2.54 30.95 3.78
C GLU A 371 -2.01 31.09 5.21
N THR A 372 -1.66 29.96 5.86
CA THR A 372 -1.04 29.94 7.20
C THR A 372 0.33 29.29 7.17
N SER A 373 1.14 29.49 8.22
CA SER A 373 2.42 28.78 8.40
C SER A 373 2.26 27.28 8.67
N GLN A 374 1.03 26.80 8.85
CA GLN A 374 0.68 25.41 9.13
C GLN A 374 -0.02 24.76 7.92
N GLN A 375 -0.01 25.43 6.76
CA GLN A 375 -0.63 24.92 5.55
C GLN A 375 -0.05 23.55 5.17
N HIS A 376 -0.91 22.56 4.98
CA HIS A 376 -0.51 21.21 4.62
C HIS A 376 -1.54 20.53 3.72
N LEU A 377 -1.10 19.49 3.01
CA LEU A 377 -1.98 18.65 2.21
C LEU A 377 -2.56 17.52 3.04
N MET A 378 -3.85 17.32 2.87
CA MET A 378 -4.62 16.19 3.39
C MET A 378 -4.73 15.18 2.26
N VAL A 379 -4.17 13.99 2.45
CA VAL A 379 -4.08 12.96 1.42
C VAL A 379 -4.70 11.66 1.91
N LEU A 380 -5.64 11.09 1.16
CA LEU A 380 -6.32 9.86 1.56
C LEU A 380 -5.30 8.71 1.75
N ALA A 381 -5.42 7.96 2.85
CA ALA A 381 -4.50 6.86 3.12
C ALA A 381 -4.90 5.60 2.35
N HIS A 382 -6.18 5.24 2.30
CA HIS A 382 -6.65 3.98 1.71
C HIS A 382 -8.07 4.08 1.14
#